data_AF-A0A060Z3C1-F1
#
_entry.id   AF-A0A060Z3C1-F1
#
_cell.length_a   1.000
_cell.length_b   1.000
_cell.length_c   1.000
_cell.angle_alpha   90.00
_cell.angle_beta   90.00
_cell.angle_gamma   90.00
#
_symmetry.space_group_name_H-M   'P 1'
#
loop_
_entity.id
_entity.type
_entity.pdbx_description
1 polymer ?
#
loop_
_entity_poly.entity_id
_entity_poly.type
_entity_poly.pdbx_seq_one_letter_code
_entity_poly.pdbx_strand_id
1 'polypeptide(L)'
;MYHAVGYSSMLAMQAGMTFEPKDVEKAMTALKESLQTCQMFRKKTTMVEAITEMFYKQPADDLTEEEMHAELCYAEALLQKAALTFLDESMISFIKGGMKIRNSFLIYKWAV
;
A
#
# COMPACT_ATOMS: atom_id res chain seq x y z
N MET A 1 4.30 -12.28 -3.27
CA MET A 1 4.05 -10.82 -3.20
C MET A 1 4.05 -10.14 -4.57
N TYR A 2 5.15 -10.21 -5.33
CA TYR A 2 5.28 -9.56 -6.64
C TYR A 2 4.15 -9.88 -7.63
N HIS A 3 3.74 -11.15 -7.73
CA HIS A 3 2.61 -11.54 -8.58
C HIS A 3 1.29 -10.88 -8.16
N ALA A 4 1.00 -10.83 -6.85
CA ALA A 4 -0.22 -10.24 -6.33
C ALA A 4 -0.25 -8.74 -6.63
N VAL A 5 0.83 -8.02 -6.28
CA VAL A 5 0.98 -6.58 -6.55
C VAL A 5 0.88 -6.31 -8.04
N GLY A 6 1.69 -6.97 -8.87
CA GLY A 6 1.68 -6.78 -10.32
C GLY A 6 0.31 -7.02 -10.97
N TYR A 7 -0.38 -8.10 -10.60
CA TYR A 7 -1.74 -8.36 -11.07
C TYR A 7 -2.73 -7.27 -10.62
N SER A 8 -2.68 -6.88 -9.35
CA SER A 8 -3.54 -5.82 -8.81
C SER A 8 -3.27 -4.44 -9.43
N SER A 9 -2.02 -4.16 -9.80
CA SER A 9 -1.62 -2.92 -10.47
C SER A 9 -2.14 -2.86 -11.91
N MET A 10 -2.13 -3.99 -12.63
CA MET A 10 -2.75 -4.07 -13.96
C MET A 10 -4.26 -3.81 -13.88
N LEU A 11 -4.95 -4.42 -12.91
CA LEU A 11 -6.37 -4.16 -12.69
C LEU A 11 -6.64 -2.71 -12.28
N ALA A 12 -5.79 -2.10 -11.45
CA ALA A 12 -5.90 -0.70 -11.06
C ALA A 12 -5.74 0.24 -12.26
N MET A 13 -4.81 -0.06 -13.16
CA MET A 13 -4.65 0.67 -14.43
C MET A 13 -5.89 0.51 -15.31
N GLN A 14 -6.43 -0.71 -15.44
CA GLN A 14 -7.68 -0.95 -16.18
C GLN A 14 -8.82 -0.12 -15.59
N ALA A 15 -9.05 -0.18 -14.28
CA ALA A 15 -10.09 0.57 -13.59
C ALA A 15 -9.95 2.09 -13.78
N GLY A 16 -8.71 2.60 -13.75
CA GLY A 16 -8.43 4.01 -14.00
C GLY A 16 -8.56 4.44 -15.46
N MET A 17 -8.54 3.51 -16.42
CA MET A 17 -8.76 3.81 -17.84
C MET A 17 -10.23 3.68 -18.23
N THR A 18 -10.94 2.68 -17.71
CA THR A 18 -12.34 2.40 -18.06
C THR A 18 -13.32 3.20 -17.22
N PHE A 19 -12.95 3.56 -15.98
CA PHE A 19 -13.84 4.18 -14.98
C PHE A 19 -15.14 3.38 -14.74
N GLU A 20 -15.18 2.11 -15.12
CA GLU A 20 -16.37 1.28 -14.93
C GLU A 20 -16.42 0.79 -13.46
N PRO A 21 -17.55 0.95 -12.75
CA PRO A 21 -17.65 0.58 -11.33
C PRO A 21 -17.24 -0.87 -11.02
N LYS A 22 -17.57 -1.80 -11.93
CA LYS A 22 -17.21 -3.23 -11.82
C LYS A 22 -15.68 -3.44 -11.86
N ASP A 23 -14.97 -2.66 -12.68
CA ASP A 23 -13.52 -2.76 -12.82
C ASP A 23 -12.84 -2.13 -11.60
N VAL A 24 -13.38 -1.01 -11.09
CA VAL A 24 -12.92 -0.37 -9.85
C VAL A 24 -13.08 -1.32 -8.65
N GLU A 25 -14.23 -1.97 -8.49
CA GLU A 25 -14.47 -2.93 -7.40
C GLU A 25 -13.51 -4.13 -7.48
N LYS A 26 -13.32 -4.68 -8.68
CA LYS A 26 -12.39 -5.79 -8.93
C LYS A 26 -10.95 -5.39 -8.58
N ALA A 27 -10.50 -4.23 -9.01
CA ALA A 27 -9.18 -3.70 -8.70
C ALA A 27 -9.01 -3.45 -7.19
N MET A 28 -10.01 -2.84 -6.53
CA MET A 28 -10.00 -2.59 -5.09
C MET A 28 -9.90 -3.86 -4.25
N THR A 29 -10.55 -4.94 -4.70
CA THR A 29 -10.48 -6.27 -4.08
C THR A 29 -9.09 -6.87 -4.25
N ALA A 30 -8.56 -6.92 -5.47
CA ALA A 30 -7.23 -7.45 -5.74
C ALA A 30 -6.12 -6.67 -5.01
N LEU A 31 -6.25 -5.34 -4.90
CA LEU A 31 -5.33 -4.49 -4.12
C LEU A 31 -5.42 -4.79 -2.63
N LYS A 32 -6.61 -5.11 -2.09
CA LYS A 32 -6.77 -5.52 -0.68
C LYS A 32 -6.08 -6.84 -0.39
N GLU A 33 -6.23 -7.84 -1.26
CA GLU A 33 -5.56 -9.14 -1.15
C GLU A 33 -4.05 -8.99 -1.28
N SER A 34 -3.59 -8.12 -2.17
CA SER A 34 -2.17 -7.81 -2.34
C SER A 34 -1.58 -7.17 -1.09
N LEU A 35 -2.29 -6.22 -0.46
CA LEU A 35 -1.88 -5.62 0.81
C LEU A 35 -1.76 -6.68 1.92
N GLN A 36 -2.74 -7.57 2.04
CA GLN A 36 -2.70 -8.67 3.01
C GLN A 36 -1.52 -9.60 2.75
N THR A 37 -1.27 -9.93 1.48
CA THR A 37 -0.13 -10.75 1.07
C THR A 37 1.17 -10.07 1.48
N CYS A 38 1.39 -8.81 1.11
CA CYS A 38 2.62 -8.08 1.48
C CYS A 38 2.79 -8.01 2.99
N GLN A 39 1.72 -7.77 3.75
CA GLN A 39 1.76 -7.67 5.21
C GLN A 39 2.20 -8.97 5.90
N MET A 40 2.04 -10.14 5.28
CA MET A 40 2.55 -11.40 5.81
C MET A 40 4.09 -11.53 5.73
N PHE A 41 4.71 -10.81 4.78
CA PHE A 41 6.16 -10.82 4.53
C PHE A 41 6.87 -9.57 5.07
N ARG A 42 6.12 -8.56 5.52
CA ARG A 42 6.68 -7.39 6.21
C ARG A 42 7.23 -7.80 7.58
N LYS A 43 8.26 -7.08 8.04
CA LYS A 43 8.81 -7.26 9.38
C LYS A 43 7.69 -7.17 10.42
N LYS A 44 7.57 -8.19 11.25
CA LYS A 44 6.57 -8.24 12.32
C LYS A 44 7.06 -7.42 13.49
N THR A 45 6.87 -6.11 13.43
CA THR A 45 7.18 -5.22 14.54
C THR A 45 6.25 -5.53 15.71
N THR A 46 6.81 -5.97 16.84
CA THR A 46 6.08 -6.19 18.07
C THR A 46 5.53 -4.85 18.56
N MET A 47 4.37 -4.80 19.23
CA MET A 47 3.77 -3.51 19.66
C MET A 47 4.73 -2.60 20.46
N VAL A 48 5.69 -3.19 21.17
CA VAL A 48 6.74 -2.49 21.89
C VAL A 48 7.74 -1.84 20.93
N GLU A 49 8.20 -2.56 19.92
CA GLU A 49 9.13 -2.07 18.90
C GLU A 49 8.51 -0.97 18.03
N ALA A 50 7.20 -1.04 17.75
CA ALA A 50 6.49 -0.03 16.97
C ALA A 50 6.40 1.33 17.71
N ILE A 51 6.31 1.29 19.04
CA ILE A 51 6.37 2.48 19.89
C ILE A 51 7.81 3.02 19.88
N THR A 52 8.82 2.15 20.00
CA THR A 52 10.23 2.56 19.97
C THR A 52 10.62 3.17 18.62
N GLU A 53 10.23 2.59 17.48
CA GLU A 53 10.51 3.11 16.12
C GLU A 53 9.80 4.45 15.84
N MET A 54 8.62 4.68 16.43
CA MET A 54 7.90 5.96 16.32
C MET A 54 8.62 7.12 17.03
N PHE A 55 9.33 6.83 18.13
CA PHE A 55 10.07 7.82 18.92
C PHE A 55 11.57 7.89 18.56
N TYR A 56 12.16 6.77 18.17
CA TYR A 56 13.56 6.62 17.77
C TYR A 56 13.58 6.09 16.35
N LYS A 57 13.83 7.00 15.42
CA LYS A 57 14.00 6.73 13.99
C LYS A 57 15.24 5.87 13.79
N GLN A 58 15.12 4.55 13.93
CA GLN A 58 16.17 3.59 13.59
C GLN A 58 16.24 3.46 12.06
N PRO A 59 17.44 3.36 11.46
CA PRO A 59 17.59 3.18 10.02
C PRO A 59 17.18 1.76 9.60
N ALA A 60 16.87 1.61 8.31
CA ALA A 60 16.48 0.36 7.65
C ALA A 60 17.55 -0.78 7.68
N ASP A 61 18.61 -0.65 8.48
CA ASP A 61 19.77 -1.56 8.52
C ASP A 61 19.43 -2.98 9.01
N ASP A 62 18.25 -3.19 9.62
CA ASP A 62 17.79 -4.48 10.15
C ASP A 62 16.65 -5.12 9.32
N LEU A 63 16.47 -4.73 8.06
CA LEU A 63 15.52 -5.37 7.14
C LEU A 63 16.26 -6.32 6.20
N THR A 64 15.73 -7.53 6.07
CA THR A 64 16.13 -8.41 4.98
C THR A 64 15.67 -7.83 3.63
N GLU A 65 16.34 -8.19 2.54
CA GLU A 65 15.97 -7.76 1.18
C GLU A 65 14.50 -8.08 0.87
N GLU A 66 14.01 -9.24 1.31
CA GLU A 66 12.61 -9.66 1.13
C GLU A 66 11.63 -8.77 1.92
N GLU A 67 11.96 -8.42 3.17
CA GLU A 67 11.14 -7.52 3.99
C GLU A 67 11.11 -6.10 3.44
N MET A 68 12.23 -5.60 2.93
CA MET A 68 12.31 -4.29 2.25
C MET A 68 11.44 -4.27 0.99
N HIS A 69 11.55 -5.31 0.16
CA HIS A 69 10.65 -5.45 -0.99
C HIS A 69 9.19 -5.55 -0.55
N ALA A 70 8.90 -6.10 0.63
CA ALA A 70 7.55 -6.17 1.17
C ALA A 70 6.99 -4.84 1.64
N GLU A 71 7.83 -3.99 2.24
CA GLU A 71 7.49 -2.60 2.53
C GLU A 71 7.17 -1.82 1.24
N LEU A 72 8.02 -1.95 0.21
CA LEU A 72 7.84 -1.27 -1.07
C LEU A 72 6.57 -1.74 -1.80
N CYS A 73 6.38 -3.05 -1.93
CA CYS A 73 5.19 -3.65 -2.53
C CYS A 73 3.90 -3.27 -1.80
N TYR A 74 3.95 -3.19 -0.46
CA TYR A 74 2.82 -2.73 0.34
C TYR A 74 2.52 -1.24 0.09
N ALA A 75 3.55 -0.39 0.03
CA ALA A 75 3.40 1.03 -0.26
C ALA A 75 2.80 1.28 -1.65
N GLU A 76 3.24 0.55 -2.67
CA GLU A 76 2.71 0.65 -4.03
C GLU A 76 1.23 0.26 -4.10
N ALA A 77 0.86 -0.91 -3.57
CA ALA A 77 -0.53 -1.35 -3.55
C ALA A 77 -1.42 -0.40 -2.72
N LEU A 78 -0.89 0.19 -1.64
CA LEU A 78 -1.60 1.16 -0.82
C LEU A 78 -1.84 2.46 -1.59
N LEU A 79 -0.85 2.93 -2.34
CA LEU A 79 -0.93 4.12 -3.16
C LEU A 79 -1.95 3.95 -4.29
N GLN A 80 -1.91 2.84 -5.01
CA GLN A 80 -2.87 2.52 -6.08
C GLN A 80 -4.30 2.42 -5.53
N LYS A 81 -4.47 1.79 -4.37
CA LYS A 81 -5.78 1.74 -3.69
C LYS A 81 -6.27 3.12 -3.30
N ALA A 82 -5.39 3.98 -2.80
CA ALA A 82 -5.72 5.37 -2.49
C ALA A 82 -6.16 6.13 -3.74
N ALA A 83 -5.43 5.98 -4.85
CA ALA A 83 -5.74 6.59 -6.13
C ALA A 83 -7.15 6.21 -6.61
N LEU A 84 -7.50 4.92 -6.59
CA LEU A 84 -8.84 4.45 -6.96
C LEU A 84 -9.94 4.94 -6.02
N THR A 85 -9.61 5.30 -4.78
CA THR A 85 -10.58 5.86 -3.84
C THR A 85 -11.05 7.25 -4.27
N PHE A 86 -10.26 8.00 -5.07
CA PHE A 86 -10.67 9.29 -5.61
C PHE A 86 -11.61 9.21 -6.81
N LEU A 87 -11.82 8.01 -7.36
CA LEU A 87 -12.80 7.78 -8.42
C LEU A 87 -14.25 7.78 -7.88
N ASP A 88 -14.40 7.72 -6.56
CA ASP A 88 -15.66 7.91 -5.87
C ASP A 88 -15.86 9.40 -5.56
N GLU A 89 -17.00 9.98 -5.95
CA GLU A 89 -17.30 11.42 -5.86
C GLU A 89 -17.43 11.93 -4.40
N SER A 90 -17.31 11.05 -3.41
CA SER A 90 -17.48 11.41 -2.01
C SER A 90 -16.26 12.15 -1.42
N MET A 91 -16.53 13.25 -0.70
CA MET A 91 -15.51 14.00 0.05
C MET A 91 -14.78 13.15 1.12
N ILE A 92 -15.46 12.12 1.66
CA ILE A 92 -14.88 11.17 2.61
C ILE A 92 -13.83 10.29 1.92
N SER A 93 -14.08 9.92 0.67
CA SER A 93 -13.19 9.13 -0.18
C SER A 93 -11.93 9.91 -0.54
N PHE A 94 -12.05 11.23 -0.74
CA PHE A 94 -10.92 12.15 -0.92
C PHE A 94 -10.01 12.22 0.32
N ILE A 95 -10.58 12.41 1.51
CA ILE A 95 -9.82 12.47 2.78
C ILE A 95 -9.10 11.14 3.06
N LYS A 96 -9.78 10.00 2.86
CA LYS A 96 -9.19 8.67 3.02
C LYS A 96 -8.06 8.42 2.01
N GLY A 97 -8.25 8.83 0.76
CA GLY A 97 -7.22 8.76 -0.28
C GLY A 97 -5.98 9.56 0.10
N GLY A 98 -6.15 10.81 0.52
CA GLY A 98 -5.05 11.69 0.93
C GLY A 98 -4.22 11.13 2.10
N MET A 99 -4.87 10.57 3.13
CA MET A 99 -4.17 9.92 4.25
C MET A 99 -3.35 8.70 3.80
N LYS A 100 -3.89 7.89 2.89
CA LYS A 100 -3.18 6.72 2.35
C LYS A 100 -1.99 7.11 1.48
N ILE A 101 -2.10 8.18 0.67
CA ILE A 101 -0.96 8.74 -0.09
C ILE A 101 0.16 9.15 0.86
N ARG A 102 -0.16 9.91 1.92
CA ARG A 102 0.83 10.32 2.93
C ARG A 102 1.52 9.12 3.57
N ASN A 103 0.76 8.09 3.94
CA ASN A 103 1.34 6.88 4.53
C ASN A 103 2.30 6.18 3.55
N SER A 104 1.90 6.06 2.28
CA SER A 104 2.73 5.46 1.23
C SER A 104 4.04 6.22 1.05
N PHE A 105 3.98 7.56 1.01
CA PHE A 105 5.16 8.41 0.95
C PHE A 105 6.11 8.21 2.14
N LEU A 106 5.58 8.08 3.35
CA LEU A 106 6.41 7.85 4.55
C LEU A 106 7.13 6.51 4.50
N ILE A 107 6.48 5.46 3.99
CA ILE A 107 7.10 4.15 3.81
C ILE A 107 8.23 4.24 2.78
N TYR A 108 7.99 4.87 1.63
CA TYR A 108 9.04 5.07 0.62
C TYR A 108 10.25 5.82 1.16
N LYS A 109 10.02 6.89 1.93
CA LYS A 109 11.09 7.69 2.56
C LYS A 109 11.84 6.96 3.68
N TRP A 110 11.35 5.79 4.08
CA TRP A 110 12.00 4.95 5.09
C TRP A 110 12.76 3.79 4.45
N ALA A 111 12.25 3.29 3.32
CA ALA A 111 12.86 2.21 2.54
C ALA A 111 13.95 2.67 1.55
N VAL A 112 14.01 3.97 1.22
CA VAL A 112 15.00 4.60 0.32
C VAL A 112 15.66 5.78 1.03
#